data_AF-A0A534AUY6-F1
#
_entry.id   AF-A0A534AUY6-F1
#
_cell.length_a   1.000
_cell.length_b   1.000
_cell.length_c   1.000
_cell.angle_alpha   90.00
_cell.angle_beta   90.00
_cell.angle_gamma   90.00
#
_symmetry.space_group_name_H-M   'P 1'
#
loop_
_entity.id
_entity.type
_entity.pdbx_description
1 polymer ?
#
loop_
_entity_poly.entity_id
_entity_poly.type
_entity_poly.pdbx_seq_one_letter_code
_entity_poly.pdbx_strand_id
1 'polypeptide(L)' 'MITAWRICKKAHTAAAFDGQGAAEHPGRWNSPGVAVVYTAESRSLASLEVLVHTEDTRLLAAVQWMMIPV' A
#
# COMPACT_ATOMS: atom_id res chain seq x y z
N MET A 1 6.82 -19.15 9.79
CA MET A 1 6.66 -17.70 10.01
C MET A 1 6.22 -17.06 8.71
N ILE A 2 5.29 -16.11 8.76
CA ILE A 2 4.86 -15.35 7.59
C ILE A 2 5.77 -14.13 7.46
N THR A 3 6.33 -13.92 6.28
CA THR A 3 7.08 -12.70 5.94
C THR A 3 6.20 -11.83 5.07
N ALA A 4 6.02 -10.57 5.43
CA ALA A 4 5.20 -9.65 4.65
C ALA A 4 5.84 -8.27 4.54
N TRP A 5 5.43 -7.56 3.49
CA TRP A 5 5.93 -6.24 3.11
C TRP A 5 4.76 -5.34 2.76
N ARG A 6 4.87 -4.06 3.13
CA ARG A 6 3.93 -3.02 2.73
C ARG A 6 4.68 -1.90 2.04
N ILE A 7 4.13 -1.41 0.94
CA ILE A 7 4.58 -0.19 0.30
C ILE A 7 3.52 0.90 0.49
N CYS A 8 3.95 2.10 0.88
CA CYS A 8 3.06 3.26 0.99
C CYS A 8 3.83 4.55 0.65
N LYS A 9 3.11 5.66 0.46
CA LYS A 9 3.75 6.97 0.37
C LYS A 9 4.41 7.30 1.71
N LYS A 10 5.60 7.89 1.68
CA LYS A 10 6.39 8.26 2.88
C LYS A 10 5.61 9.17 3.84
N ALA A 11 4.74 10.04 3.31
CA ALA A 11 3.86 10.89 4.10
C ALA A 11 2.91 10.11 5.03
N HIS A 12 2.61 8.84 4.71
CA HIS A 12 1.71 7.98 5.49
C HIS A 12 2.45 6.95 6.35
N THR A 13 3.78 7.02 6.46
CA THR A 13 4.55 6.00 7.20
C THR A 13 4.16 5.90 8.69
N ALA A 14 3.84 7.02 9.34
CA ALA A 14 3.41 7.01 10.74
C ALA A 14 2.06 6.29 10.96
N ALA A 15 1.21 6.30 9.94
CA ALA A 15 -0.12 5.69 9.92
C ALA A 15 -0.15 4.40 9.08
N ALA A 16 1.01 3.78 8.81
CA ALA A 16 1.11 2.72 7.82
C ALA A 16 0.19 1.51 8.11
N PHE A 17 -0.14 1.26 9.39
CA PHE A 17 -0.83 0.05 9.84
C PHE A 17 -2.22 0.29 10.43
N ASP A 18 -2.79 1.50 10.33
CA ASP A 18 -4.13 1.79 10.89
C ASP A 18 -5.30 1.37 9.97
N GLY A 19 -5.01 1.11 8.69
CA GLY A 19 -5.98 0.68 7.67
C GLY A 19 -7.00 1.75 7.23
N GLN A 20 -6.89 3.00 7.70
CA GLN A 20 -7.90 4.04 7.44
C GLN A 20 -8.01 4.41 5.96
N GLY A 21 -6.88 4.49 5.26
CA GLY A 21 -6.88 4.78 3.82
C GLY A 21 -7.69 3.76 3.01
N ALA A 22 -7.66 2.47 3.40
CA ALA A 22 -8.47 1.44 2.75
C ALA A 22 -9.94 1.49 3.18
N ALA A 23 -10.25 1.93 4.40
CA ALA A 23 -11.63 2.14 4.83
C ALA A 23 -12.30 3.28 4.03
N GLU A 24 -11.59 4.38 3.80
CA GLU A 24 -12.05 5.53 3.01
C GLU A 24 -12.09 5.24 1.51
N HIS A 25 -11.06 4.54 0.99
CA HIS A 25 -10.90 4.19 -0.42
C HIS A 25 -10.72 2.67 -0.55
N PRO A 26 -11.82 1.89 -0.60
CA PRO A 26 -11.76 0.44 -0.57
C PRO A 26 -11.05 -0.15 -1.78
N GLY A 27 -10.26 -1.19 -1.52
CA GLY A 27 -9.61 -2.00 -2.54
C GLY A 27 -10.40 -3.26 -2.87
N ARG A 28 -9.73 -4.22 -3.52
CA ARG A 28 -10.34 -5.47 -3.99
C ARG A 28 -10.99 -6.31 -2.88
N TRP A 29 -10.46 -6.23 -1.65
CA TRP A 29 -10.76 -7.19 -0.57
C TRP A 29 -11.45 -6.57 0.65
N ASN A 30 -11.91 -5.32 0.59
CA ASN A 30 -12.63 -4.71 1.70
C ASN A 30 -13.81 -3.86 1.24
N SER A 31 -14.87 -3.84 2.05
CA SER A 31 -16.03 -2.95 1.84
C SER A 31 -15.73 -1.54 2.36
N PRO A 32 -16.45 -0.51 1.88
CA PRO A 32 -16.35 0.85 2.42
C PRO A 32 -16.52 0.87 3.94
N GLY A 33 -15.65 1.61 4.64
CA GLY A 33 -15.63 1.71 6.11
C GLY A 33 -14.91 0.57 6.84
N VAL A 34 -14.49 -0.49 6.15
CA VAL A 34 -13.74 -1.61 6.76
C VAL A 34 -12.24 -1.36 6.63
N ALA A 35 -11.57 -1.12 7.75
CA ALA A 35 -10.13 -0.89 7.79
C ALA A 35 -9.34 -2.18 7.57
N VAL A 36 -8.44 -2.16 6.58
CA VAL A 36 -7.53 -3.27 6.27
C VAL A 36 -6.15 -2.75 5.86
N VAL A 37 -5.13 -3.56 6.08
CA VAL A 37 -3.75 -3.29 5.64
C VAL A 37 -3.38 -4.28 4.54
N TYR A 38 -3.29 -3.79 3.31
CA TYR A 38 -2.74 -4.58 2.20
C TYR A 38 -1.23 -4.77 2.37
N THR A 39 -0.79 -6.02 2.23
CA THR A 39 0.60 -6.46 2.32
C THR A 39 0.89 -7.48 1.21
N ALA A 40 2.17 -7.75 0.97
CA ALA A 40 2.63 -8.72 -0.01
C ALA A 40 3.75 -9.59 0.58
N GLU A 41 3.89 -10.82 0.12
CA GLU A 41 4.92 -11.77 0.61
C GLU A 41 6.36 -11.35 0.25
N SER A 42 6.53 -10.46 -0.74
CA SER A 42 7.84 -9.99 -1.19
C SER A 42 7.82 -8.50 -1.53
N ARG A 43 9.00 -7.88 -1.47
CA ARG A 43 9.19 -6.47 -1.87
C ARG A 43 8.83 -6.24 -3.34
N SER A 44 9.17 -7.19 -4.22
CA SER A 44 8.87 -7.11 -5.65
C SER A 44 7.37 -7.17 -5.91
N LEU A 45 6.63 -8.04 -5.20
CA LEU A 45 5.18 -8.11 -5.33
C LEU A 45 4.50 -6.83 -4.82
N ALA A 46 4.94 -6.29 -3.68
CA ALA A 46 4.45 -4.99 -3.20
C ALA A 46 4.66 -3.87 -4.23
N SER A 47 5.85 -3.82 -4.85
CA SER A 47 6.12 -2.85 -5.92
C SER A 47 5.26 -3.09 -7.17
N LEU A 48 5.05 -4.35 -7.56
CA LEU A 48 4.23 -4.70 -8.72
C LEU A 48 2.80 -4.19 -8.55
N GLU A 49 2.20 -4.37 -7.37
CA GLU A 49 0.85 -3.88 -7.08
C GLU A 49 0.71 -2.37 -7.31
N VAL A 50 1.73 -1.58 -6.94
CA VAL A 50 1.73 -0.13 -7.20
C VAL A 50 1.88 0.18 -8.69
N LEU A 51 2.78 -0.53 -9.39
CA LEU A 51 3.04 -0.29 -10.81
C LEU A 51 1.84 -0.65 -11.70
N VAL A 52 1.19 -1.79 -11.47
CA VAL A 52 0.06 -2.24 -12.30
C VAL A 52 -1.22 -1.43 -12.09
N HIS A 53 -1.39 -0.85 -10.91
CA HIS A 53 -2.53 0.02 -10.58
C HIS A 53 -2.24 1.51 -10.83
N THR A 54 -1.09 1.85 -11.41
CA THR A 54 -0.78 3.22 -11.81
C THR A 54 -1.22 3.48 -13.24
N GLU A 55 -2.09 4.48 -13.41
CA GLU A 55 -2.51 4.96 -14.73
C GLU A 55 -1.54 6.00 -15.32
N ASP A 56 -0.87 6.80 -14.47
CA ASP A 56 0.10 7.83 -14.87
C ASP A 56 1.40 7.72 -14.08
N THR A 57 2.48 7.38 -14.78
CA THR A 57 3.82 7.21 -14.19
C THR A 57 4.40 8.51 -13.62
N ARG A 58 3.89 9.68 -14.03
CA ARG A 58 4.30 10.96 -13.43
C ARG A 58 3.84 11.06 -11.97
N LEU A 59 2.69 10.49 -11.64
CA LEU A 59 2.18 10.47 -10.27
C LEU A 59 3.02 9.54 -9.37
N LEU A 60 3.54 8.44 -9.93
CA LEU A 60 4.48 7.58 -9.22
C LEU A 60 5.77 8.33 -8.86
N ALA A 61 6.31 9.10 -9.80
CA ALA A 61 7.54 9.85 -9.61
C ALA A 61 7.38 11.09 -8.71
N ALA A 62 6.15 11.60 -8.57
CA ALA A 62 5.86 12.82 -7.81
C ALA A 62 5.92 12.64 -6.28
N VAL A 63 5.98 11.39 -5.78
CA VAL A 63 5.97 11.11 -4.34
C VAL A 63 7.12 10.18 -3.93
N GLN A 64 7.57 10.33 -2.69
CA GLN A 64 8.50 9.37 -2.10
C GLN A 64 7.73 8.15 -1.58
N TRP A 65 8.19 6.97 -1.94
CA TRP A 65 7.64 5.70 -1.48
C TRP A 65 8.49 5.10 -0.36
N MET A 66 7.85 4.37 0.55
CA MET A 66 8.49 3.68 1.65
C MET A 66 8.10 2.20 1.62
N MET A 67 9.11 1.32 1.65
CA MET A 67 8.95 -0.13 1.81
C MET A 67 9.14 -0.48 3.29
N ILE A 68 8.13 -1.11 3.89
CA ILE A 68 8.06 -1.37 5.33
C ILE A 68 7.92 -2.89 5.53
N PRO A 69 8.81 -3.55 6.30
CA PRO A 69 8.59 -4.92 6.74
C PRO A 69 7.41 -4.97 7.71
N VAL A 70 6.59 -6.02 7.61
CA VAL A 70 5.43 -6.27 8.48
C VAL A 70 5.77 -7.36 9.47
#